data_AF-A0A965R751-F1
#
_entry.id   AF-A0A965R751-F1
#
_cell.length_a   1.000
_cell.length_b   1.000
_cell.length_c   1.000
_cell.angle_alpha   90.00
_cell.angle_beta   90.00
_cell.angle_gamma   90.00
#
_symmetry.space_group_name_H-M   'P 1'
#
loop_
_entity.id
_entity.type
_entity.pdbx_description
1 polymer ?
#
loop_
_entity_poly.entity_id
_entity_poly.type
_entity_poly.pdbx_seq_one_letter_code
_entity_poly.pdbx_strand_id
1 'polypeptide(L)'
;MNKSFLFILSLLIFVSNLFAQEQLSTFYRNNRNVSFDHSAFAKTTALTLPFFEDFTNYETFPNPLKWKDALVYINNSFPINPISRGVATFDGLNTFGVPYDSVNKYAAIYADSLTSQIIDLSNLNTTFVFLNEG
;
A
#
# COMPACT_ATOMS: atom_id res chain seq x y z
N MET A 1 -29.95 27.56 37.70
CA MET A 1 -29.33 26.58 36.78
C MET A 1 -27.83 26.64 36.98
N ASN A 2 -27.18 25.50 37.23
CA ASN A 2 -25.81 25.49 37.72
C ASN A 2 -24.84 25.75 36.56
N LYS A 3 -23.94 26.73 36.66
CA LYS A 3 -23.03 27.12 35.57
C LYS A 3 -22.17 25.94 35.09
N SER A 4 -21.78 25.05 36.00
CA SER A 4 -21.04 23.82 35.69
C SER A 4 -21.86 22.83 34.85
N PHE A 5 -23.19 22.77 35.04
CA PHE A 5 -24.06 21.89 34.26
C PHE A 5 -24.14 22.34 32.80
N LEU A 6 -24.27 23.65 32.56
CA LEU A 6 -24.26 24.23 31.22
C LEU A 6 -22.94 24.00 30.48
N PHE A 7 -21.81 24.09 31.21
CA PHE A 7 -20.49 23.84 30.63
C PHE A 7 -20.32 22.38 30.19
N ILE A 8 -20.73 21.42 31.03
CA ILE A 8 -20.69 19.99 30.69
C ILE A 8 -21.60 19.69 29.49
N LEU A 9 -22.81 20.26 29.46
CA LEU A 9 -23.73 20.08 28.35
C LEU A 9 -23.17 20.63 27.03
N SER A 10 -22.53 21.81 27.08
CA SER A 10 -21.83 22.40 25.93
C SER A 10 -20.72 21.48 25.44
N LEU A 11 -19.89 20.95 26.34
CA LEU A 11 -18.77 20.06 25.98
C LEU A 11 -19.26 18.78 25.29
N LEU A 12 -20.36 18.19 25.77
CA LEU A 12 -20.94 16.97 25.18
C LEU A 12 -21.47 17.20 23.75
N ILE A 13 -22.04 18.37 23.46
CA ILE A 13 -22.54 18.74 22.12
C ILE A 13 -21.38 18.97 21.14
N PHE A 14 -20.24 19.50 21.61
CA PHE A 14 -19.08 19.71 20.74
C PHE A 14 -18.35 18.40 20.39
N VAL A 15 -18.30 17.43 21.29
CA VAL A 15 -17.62 16.13 21.06
C VAL A 15 -18.37 15.27 20.03
N SER A 16 -19.70 15.37 19.94
CA SER A 16 -20.50 14.60 18.96
C SER A 16 -20.31 15.03 17.51
N ASN A 17 -19.66 16.17 17.24
CA ASN A 17 -19.41 16.69 15.89
C ASN A 17 -18.01 16.34 15.36
N LEU A 18 -17.24 15.50 16.07
CA LEU A 18 -15.93 15.07 15.62
C LEU A 18 -16.06 13.89 14.63
N PHE A 19 -15.90 14.17 13.33
CA PHE A 19 -15.77 13.16 12.28
C PHE A 19 -14.39 12.50 12.32
N ALA A 20 -14.12 11.73 13.37
CA ALA A 20 -12.86 11.00 13.56
C ALA A 20 -13.08 9.56 14.05
N GLN A 21 -14.31 9.05 14.00
CA GLN A 21 -14.60 7.67 14.39
C GLN A 21 -14.06 6.71 13.33
N GLU A 22 -13.32 5.68 13.76
CA GLU A 22 -12.85 4.59 12.90
C GLU A 22 -14.06 3.88 12.28
N GLN A 23 -14.13 3.85 10.96
CA GLN A 23 -15.13 3.07 10.25
C GLN A 23 -14.56 1.68 9.94
N LEU A 24 -15.12 0.66 10.57
CA LEU A 24 -14.84 -0.73 10.22
C LEU A 24 -15.51 -1.03 8.86
N SER A 25 -14.77 -0.87 7.77
CA SER A 25 -15.21 -1.33 6.46
C SER A 25 -14.71 -2.76 6.23
N THR A 26 -15.56 -3.63 5.68
CA THR A 26 -15.10 -4.95 5.25
C THR A 26 -14.24 -4.77 4.00
N PHE A 27 -12.94 -4.98 4.11
CA PHE A 27 -12.02 -4.97 2.97
C PHE A 27 -12.33 -6.15 2.06
N TYR A 28 -12.77 -5.88 0.84
CA TYR A 28 -13.02 -6.92 -0.17
C TYR A 28 -11.93 -6.84 -1.25
N ARG A 29 -10.89 -7.67 -1.10
CA ARG A 29 -9.93 -7.91 -2.17
C ARG A 29 -10.62 -8.75 -3.25
N ASN A 30 -10.69 -8.25 -4.47
CA ASN A 30 -11.16 -9.03 -5.61
C ASN A 30 -10.09 -10.06 -5.99
N ASN A 31 -10.04 -11.17 -5.26
CA ASN A 31 -9.25 -12.34 -5.61
C ASN A 31 -9.98 -13.09 -6.73
N ARG A 32 -9.90 -12.57 -7.96
CA ARG A 32 -10.11 -13.43 -9.13
C ARG A 32 -9.16 -14.61 -8.97
N ASN A 33 -9.54 -15.80 -9.46
CA ASN A 33 -8.67 -16.98 -9.48
C ASN A 33 -7.44 -16.70 -10.36
N VAL A 34 -6.52 -15.89 -9.85
CA VAL A 34 -5.21 -15.63 -10.43
C VAL A 34 -4.41 -16.86 -10.07
N SER A 35 -4.13 -17.68 -11.07
CA SER A 35 -3.20 -18.79 -10.94
C SER A 35 -1.94 -18.24 -10.27
N PHE A 36 -1.61 -18.74 -9.07
CA PHE A 36 -0.40 -18.39 -8.33
C PHE A 36 0.88 -18.94 -9.01
N ASP A 37 0.86 -19.10 -10.34
CA ASP A 37 2.01 -19.54 -11.14
C ASP A 37 3.00 -18.40 -11.41
N HIS A 38 2.79 -17.23 -10.81
CA HIS A 38 3.78 -16.17 -10.77
C HIS A 38 4.84 -16.50 -9.72
N SER A 39 5.73 -17.41 -10.09
CA SER A 39 7.00 -17.60 -9.44
C SER A 39 7.68 -16.23 -9.30
N ALA A 40 7.85 -15.74 -8.08
CA ALA A 40 8.57 -14.52 -7.71
C ALA A 40 10.09 -14.57 -8.06
N PHE A 41 10.46 -15.44 -9.00
CA PHE A 41 11.80 -15.77 -9.43
C PHE A 41 11.83 -15.94 -10.96
N ALA A 42 11.26 -14.99 -11.69
CA ALA A 42 11.70 -14.81 -13.07
C ALA A 42 13.20 -14.48 -13.03
N LYS A 43 14.03 -15.21 -13.78
CA LYS A 43 15.43 -14.85 -13.98
C LYS A 43 15.48 -13.60 -14.85
N THR A 44 15.41 -12.44 -14.24
CA THR A 44 15.40 -11.15 -14.92
C THR A 44 16.81 -10.63 -15.12
N THR A 45 17.07 -10.02 -16.28
CA THR A 45 18.22 -9.13 -16.47
C THR A 45 18.04 -7.87 -15.63
N ALA A 46 19.14 -7.19 -15.31
CA ALA A 46 19.06 -5.92 -14.58
C ALA A 46 18.23 -4.88 -15.37
N LEU A 47 17.38 -4.15 -14.66
CA LEU A 47 16.55 -3.07 -15.21
C LEU A 47 17.42 -1.88 -15.59
N THR A 48 17.12 -1.23 -16.69
CA THR A 48 17.83 -0.02 -17.12
C THR A 48 17.16 1.24 -16.59
N LEU A 49 17.93 2.33 -16.48
CA LEU A 49 17.37 3.66 -16.19
C LEU A 49 16.85 4.35 -17.46
N PRO A 50 15.82 5.22 -17.35
CA PRO A 50 15.04 5.50 -16.14
C PRO A 50 14.08 4.36 -15.78
N PHE A 51 13.92 4.09 -14.49
CA PHE A 51 12.92 3.14 -13.97
C PHE A 51 11.58 3.85 -13.76
N PHE A 52 10.49 3.25 -14.22
CA PHE A 52 9.13 3.78 -14.06
C PHE A 52 8.10 2.66 -13.87
N GLU A 53 7.14 2.89 -12.99
CA GLU A 53 5.99 2.02 -12.74
C GLU A 53 4.75 2.86 -12.44
N ASP A 54 3.62 2.51 -13.07
CA ASP A 54 2.31 3.14 -12.87
C ASP A 54 1.21 2.14 -12.45
N PHE A 55 1.55 0.85 -12.33
CA PHE A 55 0.67 -0.26 -11.94
C PHE A 55 -0.60 -0.39 -12.79
N THR A 56 -0.61 0.17 -14.01
CA THR A 56 -1.81 0.20 -14.86
C THR A 56 -2.12 -1.16 -15.50
N ASN A 57 -1.11 -2.02 -15.64
CA ASN A 57 -1.26 -3.38 -16.14
C ASN A 57 -2.10 -4.17 -15.13
N TYR A 58 -3.29 -4.60 -15.56
CA TYR A 58 -4.39 -5.08 -14.73
C TYR A 58 -4.11 -6.46 -14.09
N GLU A 59 -3.16 -6.51 -13.18
CA GLU A 59 -2.89 -7.65 -12.30
C GLU A 59 -3.15 -7.25 -10.86
N THR A 60 -3.50 -8.21 -10.01
CA THR A 60 -3.69 -7.98 -8.57
C THR A 60 -2.37 -7.93 -7.80
N PHE A 61 -1.25 -8.04 -8.52
CA PHE A 61 0.11 -8.12 -8.00
C PHE A 61 1.05 -7.25 -8.85
N PRO A 62 2.19 -6.81 -8.30
CA PRO A 62 3.21 -6.09 -9.06
C PRO A 62 3.79 -6.94 -10.20
N ASN A 63 4.21 -6.28 -11.28
CA ASN A 63 4.86 -6.96 -12.40
C ASN A 63 6.17 -7.66 -11.95
N PRO A 64 6.28 -8.99 -12.06
CA PRO A 64 7.44 -9.75 -11.56
C PRO A 64 8.73 -9.47 -12.33
N LEU A 65 8.65 -8.90 -13.54
CA LEU A 65 9.82 -8.45 -14.29
C LEU A 65 10.43 -7.16 -13.73
N LYS A 66 9.68 -6.44 -12.89
CA LYS A 66 10.11 -5.17 -12.27
C LYS A 66 10.24 -5.25 -10.76
N TRP A 67 9.46 -6.12 -10.13
CA TRP A 67 9.38 -6.28 -8.68
C TRP A 67 9.66 -7.73 -8.28
N LYS A 68 10.46 -7.91 -7.23
CA LYS A 68 10.90 -9.20 -6.69
C LYS A 68 9.86 -9.79 -5.74
N ASP A 69 9.11 -8.95 -5.04
CA ASP A 69 8.08 -9.35 -4.10
C ASP A 69 6.67 -9.03 -4.63
N ALA A 70 5.68 -9.69 -4.02
CA ALA A 70 4.26 -9.52 -4.32
C ALA A 70 3.49 -9.23 -3.03
N LEU A 71 4.05 -8.36 -2.18
CA LEU A 71 3.58 -8.04 -0.84
C LEU A 71 2.76 -6.74 -0.81
N VAL A 72 2.20 -6.31 -1.95
CA VAL A 72 1.25 -5.19 -2.02
C VAL A 72 0.07 -5.60 -2.90
N TYR A 73 -1.10 -5.00 -2.68
CA TYR A 73 -2.27 -5.23 -3.51
C TYR A 73 -2.43 -4.17 -4.59
N ILE A 74 -2.37 -4.57 -5.87
CA ILE A 74 -2.64 -3.67 -6.99
C ILE A 74 -4.15 -3.62 -7.27
N ASN A 75 -4.74 -2.43 -7.21
CA ASN A 75 -6.18 -2.26 -7.43
C ASN A 75 -6.58 -0.88 -7.97
N ASN A 76 -7.87 -0.73 -8.28
CA ASN A 76 -8.48 0.52 -8.75
C ASN A 76 -9.67 0.97 -7.86
N SER A 77 -9.93 0.26 -6.76
CA SER A 77 -11.17 0.40 -5.98
C SER A 77 -10.94 1.06 -4.62
N PHE A 78 -9.73 0.99 -4.08
CA PHE A 78 -9.37 1.55 -2.78
C PHE A 78 -8.98 3.03 -2.80
N PRO A 79 -8.29 3.58 -3.83
CA PRO A 79 -7.95 5.00 -3.79
C PRO A 79 -9.20 5.88 -3.92
N ILE A 80 -9.20 7.00 -3.21
CA ILE A 80 -10.25 8.02 -3.31
C ILE A 80 -9.83 9.01 -4.40
N ASN A 81 -10.66 9.14 -5.45
CA ASN A 81 -10.43 10.03 -6.59
C ASN A 81 -9.00 9.94 -7.19
N PRO A 82 -8.52 8.75 -7.60
CA PRO A 82 -7.18 8.63 -8.16
C PRO A 82 -7.07 9.36 -9.51
N ILE A 83 -5.90 9.95 -9.77
CA ILE A 83 -5.57 10.60 -11.05
C ILE A 83 -5.32 9.60 -12.18
N SER A 84 -4.96 8.37 -11.84
CA SER A 84 -4.65 7.27 -12.77
C SER A 84 -5.25 5.94 -12.27
N ARG A 85 -5.18 4.91 -13.12
CA ARG A 85 -5.50 3.53 -12.73
C ARG A 85 -4.24 2.84 -12.22
N GLY A 86 -4.41 1.84 -11.37
CA GLY A 86 -3.30 1.07 -10.80
C GLY A 86 -2.78 1.71 -9.53
N VAL A 87 -3.21 1.22 -8.37
CA VAL A 87 -2.73 1.67 -7.07
C VAL A 87 -2.19 0.49 -6.29
N ALA A 88 -0.90 0.57 -5.94
CA ALA A 88 -0.28 -0.31 -4.97
C ALA A 88 -0.74 0.07 -3.56
N THR A 89 -1.49 -0.82 -2.92
CA THR A 89 -1.99 -0.63 -1.55
C THR A 89 -1.14 -1.43 -0.58
N PHE A 90 -0.65 -0.72 0.43
CA PHE A 90 0.04 -1.24 1.62
C PHE A 90 -1.00 -1.30 2.75
N ASP A 91 -1.82 -2.35 2.76
CA ASP A 91 -2.97 -2.51 3.67
C ASP A 91 -2.67 -3.32 4.93
N GLY A 92 -1.43 -3.80 5.09
CA GLY A 92 -1.04 -4.63 6.22
C GLY A 92 -1.64 -6.04 6.16
N LEU A 93 -2.06 -6.48 4.98
CA LEU A 93 -2.58 -7.81 4.73
C LEU A 93 -1.60 -8.61 3.87
N ASN A 94 -1.45 -9.90 4.17
CA ASN A 94 -0.67 -10.79 3.32
C ASN A 94 -1.38 -11.05 1.97
N THR A 95 -0.76 -11.84 1.10
CA THR A 95 -1.28 -12.19 -0.23
C THR A 95 -2.66 -12.85 -0.22
N PHE A 96 -3.09 -13.42 0.91
CA PHE A 96 -4.41 -14.02 1.11
C PHE A 96 -5.43 -13.07 1.73
N GLY A 97 -5.06 -11.82 2.02
CA GLY A 97 -5.93 -10.83 2.67
C GLY A 97 -6.01 -11.00 4.19
N VAL A 98 -5.07 -11.72 4.80
CA VAL A 98 -5.01 -11.93 6.26
C VAL A 98 -4.02 -10.93 6.86
N PRO A 99 -4.37 -10.21 7.95
CA PRO A 99 -3.44 -9.29 8.60
C PRO A 99 -2.12 -9.96 8.97
N TYR A 100 -1.00 -9.24 8.85
CA TYR A 100 0.26 -9.71 9.45
C TYR A 100 0.06 -9.73 10.98
N ASP A 101 -0.04 -10.94 11.54
CA ASP A 101 -0.35 -11.11 12.96
C ASP A 101 0.85 -10.74 13.83
N SER A 102 0.58 -9.96 14.88
CA SER A 102 1.35 -10.06 16.10
C SER A 102 0.40 -9.98 17.30
N VAL A 103 0.40 -11.02 18.13
CA VAL A 103 -0.17 -10.98 19.47
C VAL A 103 0.57 -9.97 20.37
N ASN A 104 1.78 -9.55 19.95
CA ASN A 104 2.64 -8.61 20.67
C ASN A 104 2.73 -7.25 19.96
N LYS A 105 1.97 -6.27 20.45
CA LYS A 105 1.99 -4.86 19.98
C LYS A 105 3.36 -4.15 19.95
N TYR A 106 4.40 -4.74 20.54
CA TYR A 106 5.76 -4.19 20.53
C TYR A 106 6.72 -4.97 19.61
N ALA A 107 6.24 -6.03 18.93
CA ALA A 107 7.04 -6.75 17.97
C ALA A 107 7.14 -5.93 16.66
N ALA A 108 8.37 -5.74 16.18
CA ALA A 108 8.57 -5.31 14.81
C ALA A 108 8.26 -6.49 13.89
N ILE A 109 7.09 -6.47 13.25
CA ILE A 109 6.71 -7.46 12.25
C ILE A 109 7.00 -6.95 10.85
N TYR A 110 7.17 -7.90 9.92
CA TYR A 110 7.16 -7.58 8.49
C TYR A 110 5.81 -6.97 8.13
N ALA A 111 5.85 -5.82 7.46
CA ALA A 111 4.72 -5.19 6.82
C ALA A 111 4.82 -5.37 5.30
N ASP A 112 3.88 -4.79 4.57
CA ASP A 112 3.95 -4.74 3.12
C ASP A 112 5.25 -4.06 2.64
N SER A 113 5.87 -4.66 1.64
CA SER A 113 7.08 -4.13 1.00
C SER A 113 6.97 -4.25 -0.50
N LEU A 114 7.72 -3.39 -1.19
CA LEU A 114 7.82 -3.42 -2.63
C LEU A 114 9.29 -3.28 -3.03
N THR A 115 9.89 -4.38 -3.47
CA THR A 115 11.32 -4.53 -3.74
C THR A 115 11.52 -4.66 -5.24
N SER A 116 12.25 -3.73 -5.87
CA SER A 116 12.51 -3.81 -7.31
C SER A 116 13.41 -4.99 -7.66
N GLN A 117 13.42 -5.37 -8.94
CA GLN A 117 14.55 -6.11 -9.50
C GLN A 117 15.81 -5.23 -9.47
N ILE A 118 16.98 -5.86 -9.68
CA ILE A 118 18.25 -5.14 -9.73
C ILE A 118 18.20 -4.08 -10.82
N ILE A 119 18.56 -2.85 -10.50
CA ILE A 119 18.70 -1.75 -11.47
C ILE A 119 20.18 -1.62 -11.83
N ASP A 120 20.47 -1.62 -13.13
CA ASP A 120 21.80 -1.37 -13.68
C ASP A 120 22.12 0.13 -13.61
N LEU A 121 23.13 0.45 -12.80
CA LEU A 121 23.64 1.81 -12.60
C LEU A 121 24.94 2.06 -13.38
N SER A 122 25.43 1.09 -14.16
CA SER A 122 26.75 1.17 -14.82
C SER A 122 26.88 2.32 -15.82
N ASN A 123 25.77 2.73 -16.44
CA ASN A 123 25.75 3.81 -17.42
C ASN A 123 25.53 5.21 -16.81
N LEU A 124 25.56 5.32 -15.48
CA LEU A 124 25.45 6.61 -14.80
C LEU A 124 26.82 7.28 -14.68
N ASN A 125 26.98 8.41 -15.38
CA ASN A 125 28.13 9.30 -15.23
C ASN A 125 27.92 10.35 -14.12
N THR A 126 26.83 10.26 -13.35
CA THR A 126 26.45 11.24 -12.33
C THR A 126 26.73 10.72 -10.92
N THR A 127 27.18 11.61 -10.03
CA THR A 127 27.44 11.31 -8.61
C THR A 127 26.14 11.11 -7.81
N PHE A 128 25.00 11.55 -8.34
CA PHE A 128 23.69 11.51 -7.68
C PHE A 128 22.64 10.87 -8.59
N VAL A 129 21.77 10.07 -7.99
CA VAL A 129 20.54 9.55 -8.57
C VAL A 129 19.38 10.24 -7.86
N PHE A 130 18.51 10.88 -8.61
CA PHE A 130 17.29 11.47 -8.05
C PHE A 130 16.12 10.51 -8.28
N LEU A 131 15.43 10.15 -7.20
CA LEU A 131 14.14 9.50 -7.27
C LEU A 131 13.10 10.62 -7.42
N ASN A 132 12.38 10.63 -8.53
CA ASN A 132 11.28 11.56 -8.73
C ASN A 132 10.00 10.89 -8.21
N GLU A 133 9.56 11.29 -7.02
CA GLU A 133 8.23 10.95 -6.50
C GLU A 133 7.24 11.91 -7.19
N GLY A 134 6.46 11.40 -8.13
CA GLY A 134 5.48 12.17 -8.91
C GLY A 134 4.26 12.62 -8.10
#